data_AF-A0A5P9WAV8-F1
#
_entry.id   AF-A0A5P9WAV8-F1
#
_cell.length_a   1.000
_cell.length_b   1.000
_cell.length_c   1.000
_cell.angle_alpha   90.00
_cell.angle_beta   90.00
_cell.angle_gamma   90.00
#
_symmetry.space_group_name_H-M   'P 1'
#
loop_
_entity.id
_entity.type
_entity.pdbx_description
1 polymer ?
#
loop_
_entity_poly.entity_id
_entity_poly.type
_entity_poly.pdbx_seq_one_letter_code
_entity_poly.pdbx_strand_id
1 'polypeptide(L)'
;MNVLLSVIDPVAISIGPIKIYWYGIIIALAMLIGISLATKEAQKLGLEEDTMVDMALWAIPIGFIGARLYYVLFKWDYYIQNPSEIIAIWNGGIAIYGGLIAGGLAVYWFARRKKMTLTLLLDILAPSVLLAQSIGRWGNFINQ
;
A
#
# COMPACT_ATOMS: atom_id res chain seq x y z
N MET A 1 -24.37 -4.85 -25.33
CA MET A 1 -24.41 -5.03 -23.87
C MET A 1 -23.10 -4.49 -23.27
N ASN A 2 -22.86 -3.17 -23.33
CA ASN A 2 -21.61 -2.52 -22.87
C ASN A 2 -21.82 -1.00 -22.61
N VAL A 3 -22.92 -0.59 -21.95
CA VAL A 3 -23.21 0.84 -21.73
C VAL A 3 -23.38 1.22 -20.25
N LEU A 4 -23.35 0.25 -19.32
CA LEU A 4 -23.65 0.50 -17.90
C LEU A 4 -22.44 0.51 -16.95
N LEU A 5 -21.24 0.14 -17.40
CA LEU A 5 -20.05 0.11 -16.53
C LEU A 5 -19.29 1.45 -16.45
N SER A 6 -19.63 2.46 -17.28
CA SER A 6 -18.98 3.79 -17.28
C SER A 6 -19.77 4.87 -16.52
N VAL A 7 -20.60 4.50 -15.54
CA VAL A 7 -21.52 5.44 -14.88
C VAL A 7 -20.85 6.23 -13.73
N ILE A 8 -19.74 5.74 -13.20
CA ILE A 8 -19.11 6.32 -12.01
C ILE A 8 -17.91 7.18 -12.43
N ASP A 9 -17.93 8.47 -12.08
CA ASP A 9 -16.77 9.34 -12.24
C ASP A 9 -15.64 8.87 -11.31
N PRO A 10 -14.45 8.52 -11.83
CA PRO A 10 -13.32 8.09 -11.00
C PRO A 10 -12.78 9.22 -10.11
N VAL A 11 -13.07 10.48 -10.43
CA VAL A 11 -12.67 11.65 -9.65
C VAL A 11 -13.69 11.90 -8.55
N ALA A 12 -13.25 11.76 -7.30
CA ALA A 12 -14.09 12.02 -6.13
C ALA A 12 -14.22 13.52 -5.85
N ILE A 13 -13.10 14.25 -5.89
CA ILE A 13 -13.03 15.67 -5.57
C ILE A 13 -12.02 16.33 -6.51
N SER A 14 -12.39 17.47 -7.11
CA SER A 14 -11.49 18.31 -7.90
C SER A 14 -11.23 19.63 -7.17
N ILE A 15 -9.97 19.91 -6.84
CA ILE A 15 -9.54 21.19 -6.25
C ILE A 15 -8.57 21.84 -7.24
N GLY A 16 -9.11 22.64 -8.16
CA GLY A 16 -8.33 23.26 -9.23
C GLY A 16 -7.62 22.21 -10.11
N PRO A 17 -6.28 22.24 -10.24
CA PRO A 17 -5.53 21.26 -11.02
C PRO A 17 -5.37 19.90 -10.32
N ILE A 18 -5.67 19.82 -9.02
CA ILE A 18 -5.49 18.61 -8.22
C ILE A 18 -6.78 17.79 -8.26
N LYS A 19 -6.69 16.57 -8.78
CA LYS A 19 -7.78 15.61 -8.81
C LYS A 19 -7.54 14.52 -7.77
N ILE A 20 -8.50 14.33 -6.89
CA ILE A 20 -8.51 13.25 -5.90
C ILE A 20 -9.39 12.14 -6.45
N TYR A 21 -8.81 10.96 -6.64
CA TYR A 21 -9.49 9.80 -7.21
C TYR A 21 -10.09 8.92 -6.12
N TRP A 22 -11.28 8.35 -6.37
CA TRP A 22 -11.91 7.36 -5.48
C TRP A 22 -10.99 6.19 -5.18
N TYR A 23 -10.21 5.76 -6.17
CA TYR A 23 -9.19 4.73 -6.03
C TYR A 23 -8.25 4.99 -4.85
N GLY A 24 -7.68 6.20 -4.75
CA GLY A 24 -6.77 6.58 -3.69
C GLY A 24 -7.46 6.64 -2.32
N ILE A 25 -8.68 7.17 -2.28
CA ILE A 25 -9.48 7.26 -1.05
C ILE A 25 -9.78 5.86 -0.50
N ILE A 26 -10.22 4.94 -1.35
CA ILE A 26 -10.57 3.57 -0.95
C ILE A 26 -9.34 2.81 -0.48
N ILE A 27 -8.19 2.96 -1.14
CA ILE A 27 -6.94 2.32 -0.70
C ILE A 27 -6.49 2.89 0.65
N ALA A 28 -6.54 4.20 0.84
CA ALA A 28 -6.19 4.82 2.12
C ALA A 28 -7.11 4.32 3.24
N LEU A 29 -8.42 4.27 2.99
CA LEU A 29 -9.38 3.75 3.96
C LEU A 29 -9.15 2.26 4.26
N ALA A 30 -8.91 1.43 3.23
CA ALA A 30 -8.59 0.02 3.38
C ALA A 30 -7.35 -0.20 4.25
N MET A 31 -6.32 0.63 4.06
CA MET A 31 -5.10 0.62 4.85
C MET A 31 -5.36 0.98 6.31
N LEU A 32 -6.13 2.05 6.57
CA LEU A 32 -6.49 2.45 7.94
C LEU A 32 -7.30 1.36 8.66
N ILE A 33 -8.26 0.75 7.97
CA ILE A 33 -9.03 -0.38 8.51
C ILE A 33 -8.12 -1.57 8.81
N GLY A 34 -7.22 -1.92 7.88
CA GLY A 34 -6.26 -3.00 8.06
C GLY A 34 -5.34 -2.77 9.27
N ILE A 35 -4.80 -1.56 9.43
CA ILE A 35 -3.96 -1.21 10.58
C ILE A 35 -4.78 -1.28 11.87
N SER A 36 -5.99 -0.72 11.91
CA SER A 36 -6.83 -0.74 13.11
C SER A 36 -7.19 -2.16 13.55
N LEU A 37 -7.50 -3.05 12.61
CA LEU A 37 -7.79 -4.45 12.91
C LEU A 37 -6.55 -5.20 13.40
N ALA A 38 -5.40 -4.99 12.75
CA ALA A 38 -4.14 -5.56 13.19
C ALA A 38 -3.76 -5.08 14.60
N THR A 39 -3.95 -3.79 14.91
CA THR A 39 -3.72 -3.22 16.26
C THR A 39 -4.61 -3.89 17.29
N LYS A 40 -5.92 -4.02 17.00
CA LYS A 40 -6.86 -4.68 17.92
C LYS A 40 -6.48 -6.15 18.17
N GLU A 41 -6.04 -6.86 17.14
CA GLU A 41 -5.61 -8.25 17.30
C GLU A 41 -4.28 -8.36 18.06
N ALA A 42 -3.34 -7.47 17.78
CA ALA A 42 -2.08 -7.37 18.51
C ALA A 42 -2.28 -7.12 20.01
N GLN A 43 -3.21 -6.22 20.37
CA GLN A 43 -3.55 -5.92 21.76
C GLN A 43 -4.12 -7.15 22.50
N LYS A 44 -4.95 -7.98 21.85
CA LYS A 44 -5.46 -9.22 22.46
C LYS A 44 -4.35 -10.21 22.79
N LEU A 45 -3.24 -10.14 22.06
CA LEU A 45 -2.05 -10.97 22.24
C LEU A 45 -1.01 -10.32 23.18
N GLY A 46 -1.37 -9.20 23.82
CA GLY A 46 -0.53 -8.51 24.82
C GLY A 46 0.55 -7.61 24.23
N LEU A 47 0.47 -7.27 22.94
CA LEU A 47 1.38 -6.31 22.31
C LEU A 47 0.95 -4.87 22.60
N GLU A 48 1.92 -3.96 22.65
CA GLU A 48 1.65 -2.53 22.79
C GLU A 48 0.82 -2.02 21.62
N GLU A 49 -0.14 -1.15 21.89
CA GLU A 49 -1.07 -0.56 20.91
C GLU A 49 -0.34 0.05 19.71
N ASP A 50 0.76 0.74 19.98
CA ASP A 50 1.53 1.45 18.95
C ASP A 50 2.36 0.50 18.07
N THR A 51 2.53 -0.78 18.45
CA THR A 51 3.41 -1.71 17.72
C THR A 51 3.04 -1.83 16.24
N MET A 52 1.75 -1.94 15.94
CA MET A 52 1.28 -2.09 14.55
C MET A 52 1.34 -0.78 13.78
N VAL A 53 1.11 0.34 14.46
CA VAL A 53 1.20 1.69 13.86
C VAL A 53 2.66 2.02 13.55
N ASP A 54 3.58 1.80 14.50
CA ASP A 54 5.03 1.90 14.33
C ASP A 54 5.49 1.07 13.12
N MET A 55 5.06 -0.19 13.05
CA MET A 55 5.42 -1.07 11.95
C MET A 55 4.90 -0.55 10.61
N ALA A 56 3.65 -0.08 10.57
CA ALA A 56 3.05 0.47 9.36
C ALA A 56 3.78 1.75 8.89
N LEU A 57 4.18 2.62 9.82
CA LEU A 57 4.97 3.83 9.54
C LEU A 57 6.34 3.53 8.91
N TRP A 58 6.91 2.35 9.15
CA TRP A 58 8.11 1.89 8.45
C TRP A 58 7.78 1.14 7.15
N ALA A 59 6.87 0.18 7.20
CA ALA A 59 6.62 -0.74 6.11
C ALA A 59 5.95 -0.07 4.89
N ILE A 60 5.04 0.88 5.12
CA ILE A 60 4.32 1.55 4.04
C ILE A 60 5.29 2.42 3.21
N PRO A 61 6.05 3.38 3.77
CA PRO A 61 6.99 4.18 2.98
C PRO A 61 8.04 3.34 2.27
N ILE A 62 8.63 2.35 2.95
CA ILE A 62 9.61 1.44 2.33
C ILE A 62 8.98 0.63 1.20
N GLY A 63 7.74 0.17 1.37
CA GLY A 63 6.96 -0.48 0.32
C GLY A 63 6.77 0.42 -0.90
N PHE A 64 6.37 1.69 -0.72
CA PHE A 64 6.23 2.64 -1.82
C PHE A 64 7.56 2.88 -2.56
N ILE A 65 8.66 3.03 -1.82
CA ILE A 65 10.00 3.16 -2.40
C ILE A 65 10.36 1.91 -3.21
N GLY A 66 10.20 0.72 -2.65
CA GLY A 66 10.49 -0.53 -3.33
C GLY A 66 9.63 -0.74 -4.57
N ALA A 67 8.35 -0.39 -4.50
CA ALA A 67 7.42 -0.49 -5.62
C ALA A 67 7.83 0.42 -6.79
N ARG A 68 8.36 1.61 -6.50
CA ARG A 68 8.93 2.50 -7.51
C ARG A 68 10.25 1.97 -8.06
N LEU A 69 11.18 1.59 -7.19
CA LEU A 69 12.50 1.08 -7.61
C LEU A 69 12.35 -0.15 -8.49
N TYR A 70 11.47 -1.08 -8.14
CA TYR A 70 11.22 -2.28 -8.96
C TYR A 70 10.68 -1.91 -10.34
N TYR A 71 9.75 -0.96 -10.43
CA TYR A 71 9.23 -0.49 -11.72
C TYR A 71 10.33 0.16 -12.58
N VAL A 72 11.18 0.97 -11.96
CA VAL A 72 12.32 1.63 -12.63
C VAL A 72 13.33 0.61 -13.14
N LEU A 73 13.67 -0.40 -12.33
CA LEU A 73 14.55 -1.50 -12.73
C LEU A 73 13.96 -2.31 -13.89
N PHE A 74 12.64 -2.53 -13.88
CA PHE A 74 11.97 -3.24 -14.97
C PHE A 74 11.97 -2.45 -16.29
N LYS A 75 11.96 -1.11 -16.21
CA LYS A 75 12.03 -0.19 -17.36
C LYS A 75 13.37 0.53 -17.45
N TRP A 76 14.46 -0.18 -17.15
CA TRP A 76 15.78 0.44 -16.98
C TRP A 76 16.25 1.24 -18.20
N ASP A 77 16.04 0.73 -19.41
CA ASP A 77 16.47 1.38 -20.67
C ASP A 77 15.81 2.76 -20.88
N TYR A 78 14.59 2.96 -20.36
CA TYR A 78 13.90 4.25 -20.39
C TYR A 78 14.47 5.22 -19.33
N TYR A 79 14.66 4.73 -18.11
CA TYR A 79 15.05 5.57 -16.98
C TYR A 79 16.51 5.98 -16.97
N ILE A 80 17.40 5.22 -17.62
CA ILE A 80 18.80 5.64 -17.81
C ILE A 80 18.90 6.88 -18.72
N GLN A 81 17.96 7.04 -19.65
CA GLN A 81 17.85 8.21 -20.53
C GLN A 81 17.09 9.36 -19.88
N ASN A 82 16.24 9.07 -18.88
CA ASN A 82 15.39 10.05 -18.19
C ASN A 82 15.54 9.95 -16.65
N PRO A 83 16.73 10.19 -16.09
CA PRO A 83 17.01 9.94 -14.67
C PRO A 83 16.18 10.82 -13.73
N SER A 84 15.79 12.02 -14.16
CA SER A 84 14.90 12.91 -13.38
C SER A 84 13.51 12.31 -13.15
N GLU A 85 13.05 11.42 -14.03
CA GLU A 85 11.75 10.79 -13.91
C GLU A 85 11.72 9.64 -12.89
N ILE A 86 12.87 9.16 -12.41
CA ILE A 86 12.94 8.07 -11.43
C ILE A 86 12.16 8.42 -10.16
N ILE A 87 12.22 9.68 -9.71
CA ILE A 87 11.51 10.16 -8.51
C ILE A 87 10.08 10.67 -8.79
N ALA A 88 9.70 10.82 -10.06
CA ALA A 88 8.42 11.37 -10.48
C ALA A 88 7.29 10.34 -10.33
N ILE A 89 6.93 10.04 -9.07
CA ILE A 89 5.89 9.06 -8.72
C ILE A 89 4.47 9.51 -9.13
N TRP A 90 4.26 10.82 -9.32
CA TRP A 90 2.98 11.38 -9.78
C TRP A 90 2.69 11.05 -11.25
N ASN A 91 3.70 10.65 -12.02
CA ASN A 91 3.51 10.12 -13.38
C ASN A 91 3.04 8.65 -13.38
N GLY A 92 2.76 8.09 -12.19
CA GLY A 92 2.47 6.67 -12.01
C GLY A 92 3.73 5.81 -12.04
N GLY A 93 3.58 4.54 -12.45
CA GLY A 93 4.71 3.61 -12.55
C GLY A 93 5.13 3.02 -11.20
N ILE A 94 4.22 2.27 -10.59
CA ILE A 94 4.42 1.56 -9.34
C ILE A 94 4.18 0.08 -9.61
N ALA A 95 5.11 -0.78 -9.21
CA ALA A 95 4.99 -2.22 -9.36
C ALA A 95 4.74 -2.90 -8.01
N ILE A 96 3.63 -3.65 -7.90
CA ILE A 96 3.23 -4.31 -6.64
C ILE A 96 4.29 -5.26 -6.11
N TYR A 97 5.03 -5.95 -6.98
CA TYR A 97 6.11 -6.86 -6.58
C TYR A 97 7.19 -6.15 -5.76
N GLY A 98 7.61 -4.96 -6.18
CA GLY A 98 8.58 -4.17 -5.44
C GLY A 98 8.07 -3.74 -4.07
N GLY A 99 6.78 -3.40 -3.99
CA GLY A 99 6.13 -3.03 -2.74
C GLY A 99 6.02 -4.19 -1.77
N LEU A 100 5.67 -5.39 -2.27
CA LEU A 100 5.57 -6.59 -1.45
C LEU A 100 6.94 -7.03 -0.92
N ILE A 101 7.98 -7.00 -1.76
CA ILE A 101 9.33 -7.36 -1.38
C ILE A 101 9.87 -6.37 -0.34
N ALA A 102 9.84 -5.07 -0.64
CA ALA A 102 10.41 -4.06 0.26
C ALA A 102 9.59 -3.91 1.56
N GLY A 103 8.26 -3.95 1.47
CA GLY A 103 7.37 -3.95 2.62
C GLY A 103 7.56 -5.19 3.50
N GLY A 104 7.69 -6.38 2.89
CA GLY A 104 7.99 -7.61 3.63
C GLY A 104 9.35 -7.57 4.33
N LEU A 105 10.38 -7.03 3.67
CA LEU A 105 11.69 -6.79 4.28
C LEU A 105 11.63 -5.80 5.43
N ALA A 106 10.81 -4.74 5.33
CA ALA A 106 10.59 -3.79 6.40
C ALA A 106 9.90 -4.44 7.62
N VAL A 107 8.88 -5.27 7.40
CA VAL A 107 8.23 -6.06 8.48
C VAL A 107 9.23 -7.03 9.12
N TYR A 108 10.04 -7.72 8.31
CA TYR A 108 11.10 -8.59 8.82
C TYR A 108 12.10 -7.83 9.69
N TRP A 109 12.61 -6.71 9.20
CA TRP A 109 13.54 -5.86 9.93
C TRP A 109 12.92 -5.34 11.24
N PHE A 110 11.66 -4.89 11.20
CA PHE A 110 10.93 -4.41 12.36
C PHE A 110 10.79 -5.50 13.43
N ALA A 111 10.42 -6.73 13.02
CA ALA A 111 10.33 -7.88 13.91
C ALA A 111 11.65 -8.12 14.67
N ARG A 112 12.78 -8.08 13.94
CA ARG A 112 14.12 -8.25 14.53
C ARG A 112 14.48 -7.12 15.49
N ARG A 113 14.11 -5.87 15.17
CA ARG A 113 14.38 -4.69 16.01
C ARG A 113 13.59 -4.71 17.32
N LYS A 114 12.32 -5.11 17.28
CA LYS A 114 11.46 -5.23 18.47
C LYS A 114 11.57 -6.60 19.18
N LYS A 115 12.50 -7.48 18.73
CA LYS A 115 12.70 -8.85 19.26
C LYS A 115 11.43 -9.70 19.24
N MET A 116 10.60 -9.52 18.23
CA MET A 116 9.34 -10.24 18.03
C MET A 116 9.51 -11.38 17.03
N THR A 117 8.69 -12.42 17.17
CA THR A 117 8.64 -13.50 16.18
C THR A 117 7.95 -13.03 14.91
N LEU A 118 8.59 -13.23 13.75
CA LEU A 118 8.03 -12.84 12.46
C LEU A 118 6.68 -13.54 12.19
N THR A 119 6.56 -14.83 12.50
CA THR A 119 5.33 -15.58 12.28
C THR A 119 4.16 -15.01 13.06
N LEU A 120 4.38 -14.59 14.32
CA LEU A 120 3.36 -13.91 15.12
C LEU A 120 2.86 -12.62 14.43
N LEU A 121 3.77 -11.80 13.92
CA LEU A 121 3.40 -10.60 13.17
C LEU A 121 2.64 -10.93 11.89
N LEU A 122 3.07 -11.95 11.15
CA LEU A 122 2.39 -12.39 9.94
C LEU A 122 0.99 -12.95 10.22
N ASP A 123 0.81 -13.69 11.31
CA ASP A 123 -0.49 -14.23 11.73
C ASP A 123 -1.48 -13.10 12.08
N ILE A 124 -0.99 -12.05 12.75
CA ILE A 124 -1.78 -10.84 13.04
C ILE A 124 -2.12 -10.08 11.75
N LEU A 125 -1.15 -9.93 10.84
CA LEU A 125 -1.28 -9.14 9.63
C LEU A 125 -2.13 -9.80 8.56
N ALA A 126 -2.03 -11.13 8.38
CA ALA A 126 -2.66 -11.87 7.30
C ALA A 126 -4.17 -11.58 7.11
N PRO A 127 -5.03 -11.68 8.15
CA PRO A 127 -6.46 -11.39 7.99
C PRO A 127 -6.72 -9.92 7.65
N SER A 128 -5.97 -9.00 8.27
CA SER A 128 -6.10 -7.56 8.07
C SER A 128 -5.70 -7.14 6.65
N VAL A 129 -4.60 -7.71 6.13
CA VAL A 129 -4.13 -7.49 4.75
C VAL A 129 -5.10 -8.09 3.75
N LEU A 130 -5.62 -9.30 3.99
CA LEU A 130 -6.64 -9.93 3.13
C LEU A 130 -7.88 -9.04 2.98
N LEU A 131 -8.38 -8.49 4.10
CA LEU A 131 -9.51 -7.59 4.09
C LEU A 131 -9.18 -6.29 3.35
N ALA A 132 -8.03 -5.67 3.64
CA ALA A 132 -7.60 -4.45 2.97
C ALA A 132 -7.49 -4.64 1.43
N GLN A 133 -6.93 -5.77 0.99
CA GLN A 133 -6.88 -6.13 -0.44
C GLN A 133 -8.27 -6.31 -1.03
N SER A 134 -9.19 -6.93 -0.29
CA SER A 134 -10.58 -7.13 -0.73
C SER A 134 -11.30 -5.79 -0.90
N ILE A 135 -11.13 -4.86 0.04
CA ILE A 135 -11.67 -3.50 -0.06
C ILE A 135 -11.04 -2.76 -1.26
N GLY A 136 -9.72 -2.89 -1.44
CA GLY A 136 -9.00 -2.29 -2.57
C GLY A 136 -9.51 -2.71 -3.95
N ARG A 137 -10.12 -3.91 -4.07
CA ARG A 137 -10.76 -4.34 -5.33
C ARG A 137 -11.94 -3.46 -5.73
N TRP A 138 -12.67 -2.88 -4.79
CA TRP A 138 -13.71 -1.89 -5.09
C TRP A 138 -13.14 -0.59 -5.65
N GLY A 139 -11.95 -0.19 -5.21
CA GLY A 139 -11.21 0.91 -5.83
C GLY A 139 -10.91 0.64 -7.30
N ASN A 140 -10.45 -0.58 -7.63
CA ASN A 140 -10.22 -0.98 -9.03
C ASN A 140 -11.51 -1.01 -9.86
N PHE A 141 -12.65 -1.34 -9.24
CA PHE A 141 -13.94 -1.35 -9.92
C PHE A 141 -14.42 0.06 -10.29
N ILE A 142 -14.22 1.04 -9.40
CA ILE A 142 -14.60 2.44 -9.64
C ILE A 142 -13.67 3.13 -10.65
N ASN A 143 -12.43 2.64 -10.80
CA ASN A 143 -11.43 3.22 -11.69
C ASN A 143 -11.43 2.63 -13.12
N GLN A 144 -12.45 1.84 -13.48
CA GLN A 144 -12.65 1.27 -14.83
C GLN A 144 -13.53 2.19 -15.67
#